data_AF-A0AAU3EMW8-F1
#
_entry.id   AF-A0AAU3EMW8-F1
#
_cell.length_a   1.000
_cell.length_b   1.000
_cell.length_c   1.000
_cell.angle_alpha   90.00
_cell.angle_beta   90.00
_cell.angle_gamma   90.00
#
_symmetry.space_group_name_H-M   'P 1'
#
loop_
_entity.id
_entity.type
_entity.pdbx_description
1 polymer ?
#
loop_
_entity_poly.entity_id
_entity_poly.type
_entity_poly.pdbx_seq_one_letter_code
_entity_poly.pdbx_strand_id
1 'polypeptide(L)'
;MADPEVQRVNDIALTAVQALLGLISSDVVAVAIAVEEERVLLSFWVRRHTAEIDEDIDDAVGDLEALLHPQIPLIEPRVMVGVPDGTTGQPHERMIYWAKP
;
A
#
# COMPACT_ATOMS: atom_id res chain seq x y z
N MET A 1 -15.99 7.65 -20.87
CA MET A 1 -16.15 7.32 -19.44
C MET A 1 -15.04 6.35 -19.10
N ALA A 2 -14.32 6.57 -18.00
CA ALA A 2 -13.35 5.59 -17.52
C ALA A 2 -14.10 4.31 -17.12
N ASP A 3 -13.45 3.17 -17.28
CA ASP A 3 -13.93 1.89 -16.77
C ASP A 3 -14.15 2.02 -15.24
N PRO A 4 -15.34 1.70 -14.70
CA PRO A 4 -15.63 1.83 -13.27
C PRO A 4 -14.65 1.05 -12.39
N GLU A 5 -14.11 -0.07 -12.87
CA GLU A 5 -13.10 -0.83 -12.15
C GLU A 5 -11.79 -0.05 -12.05
N VAL A 6 -11.35 0.55 -13.16
CA VAL A 6 -10.16 1.40 -13.20
C VAL A 6 -10.31 2.63 -12.31
N GLN A 7 -11.51 3.23 -12.27
CA GLN A 7 -11.80 4.36 -11.40
C GLN A 7 -11.66 3.97 -9.92
N ARG A 8 -12.26 2.85 -9.50
CA ARG A 8 -12.15 2.33 -8.14
C ARG A 8 -10.70 2.09 -7.74
N VAL A 9 -9.91 1.46 -8.61
CA VAL A 9 -8.48 1.21 -8.35
C VAL A 9 -7.72 2.54 -8.18
N ASN A 10 -7.99 3.54 -9.02
CA ASN A 10 -7.34 4.84 -8.93
C ASN A 10 -7.69 5.57 -7.63
N ASP A 11 -8.97 5.57 -7.26
CA ASP A 11 -9.45 6.26 -6.05
C ASP A 11 -8.82 5.64 -4.81
N ILE A 12 -8.84 4.31 -4.69
CA ILE A 12 -8.23 3.60 -3.56
C ILE A 12 -6.71 3.80 -3.54
N ALA A 13 -6.03 3.75 -4.70
CA ALA A 13 -4.59 4.00 -4.76
C ALA A 13 -4.23 5.43 -4.32
N LEU A 14 -5.03 6.43 -4.70
CA LEU A 14 -4.84 7.80 -4.27
C LEU A 14 -5.06 7.94 -2.75
N THR A 15 -6.09 7.31 -2.21
CA THR A 15 -6.36 7.30 -0.77
C THR A 15 -5.24 6.60 0.01
N ALA A 16 -4.72 5.48 -0.50
CA ALA A 16 -3.57 4.80 0.10
C ALA A 16 -2.32 5.68 0.11
N VAL A 17 -2.04 6.41 -0.98
CA VAL A 17 -0.97 7.41 -0.98
C VAL A 17 -1.18 8.45 0.11
N GLN A 18 -2.41 8.91 0.33
CA GLN A 18 -2.74 9.87 1.39
C GLN A 18 -2.54 9.29 2.79
N ALA A 19 -2.97 8.05 3.04
CA ALA A 19 -2.77 7.36 4.32
C ALA A 19 -1.27 7.19 4.64
N LEU A 20 -0.44 6.98 3.61
CA LEU A 20 1.01 6.85 3.78
C LEU A 20 1.73 8.19 4.01
N LEU A 21 1.05 9.35 3.86
CA LEU A 21 1.65 10.66 4.09
C LEU A 21 1.89 10.90 5.59
N GLY A 22 3.11 10.57 6.04
CA GLY A 22 3.53 10.72 7.43
C GLY A 22 4.16 9.46 8.02
N LEU A 23 4.02 8.32 7.34
CA LEU A 23 4.36 6.98 7.84
C LEU A 23 5.52 6.33 7.08
N ILE A 24 6.28 7.12 6.33
CA ILE A 24 7.39 6.61 5.54
C ILE A 24 8.67 6.71 6.36
N SER A 25 8.83 5.78 7.30
CA SER A 25 10.13 5.50 7.92
C SER A 25 11.22 5.36 6.85
N SER A 26 12.45 5.77 7.20
CA SER A 26 13.60 5.66 6.29
C SER A 26 13.96 4.22 5.90
N ASP A 27 13.38 3.23 6.60
CA ASP A 27 13.52 1.82 6.29
C ASP A 27 12.48 1.34 5.25
N VAL A 28 11.43 2.11 4.91
CA VAL A 28 10.51 1.78 3.81
C VAL A 28 11.17 2.12 2.47
N VAL A 29 11.28 1.13 1.59
CA VAL A 29 11.89 1.24 0.26
C VAL A 29 10.84 1.48 -0.80
N ALA A 30 9.75 0.73 -0.76
CA ALA A 30 8.70 0.79 -1.76
C ALA A 30 7.37 0.33 -1.17
N VAL A 31 6.27 0.83 -1.74
CA VAL A 31 4.92 0.39 -1.41
C VAL A 31 4.14 0.21 -2.70
N ALA A 32 3.49 -0.94 -2.84
CA ALA A 32 2.57 -1.23 -3.93
C ALA A 32 1.19 -1.58 -3.39
N ILE A 33 0.18 -1.37 -4.22
CA ILE A 33 -1.22 -1.67 -3.90
C ILE A 33 -1.83 -2.57 -4.96
N ALA A 34 -2.52 -3.63 -4.54
CA ALA A 34 -3.44 -4.37 -5.40
C ALA A 34 -4.86 -4.16 -4.87
N VAL A 35 -5.79 -3.80 -5.77
CA VAL A 35 -7.19 -3.60 -5.42
C VAL A 35 -7.99 -4.71 -6.08
N GLU A 36 -8.61 -5.55 -5.26
CA GLU A 36 -9.50 -6.63 -5.67
C GLU A 36 -10.93 -6.32 -5.21
N GLU A 37 -11.90 -7.15 -5.58
CA GLU A 37 -13.32 -6.87 -5.37
C GLU A 37 -13.66 -6.56 -3.90
N GLU A 38 -13.13 -7.36 -2.96
CA GLU A 38 -13.42 -7.22 -1.52
C GLU A 38 -12.20 -6.94 -0.64
N ARG A 39 -11.01 -6.90 -1.24
CA ARG A 39 -9.74 -6.71 -0.51
C ARG A 39 -8.80 -5.73 -1.18
N VAL A 40 -7.96 -5.12 -0.37
CA VAL A 40 -6.84 -4.28 -0.76
C VAL A 40 -5.58 -4.88 -0.18
N LEU A 41 -4.63 -5.24 -1.04
CA LEU A 41 -3.31 -5.72 -0.64
C LEU A 41 -2.36 -4.52 -0.61
N LEU A 42 -1.70 -4.29 0.52
CA LEU A 42 -0.62 -3.31 0.66
C LEU A 42 0.71 -4.04 0.84
N SER A 43 1.53 -3.99 -0.19
CA SER A 43 2.82 -4.66 -0.24
C SER A 43 3.93 -3.66 0.09
N PHE A 44 4.60 -3.84 1.22
CA PHE A 44 5.70 -3.03 1.71
C PHE A 44 7.03 -3.74 1.47
N TRP A 45 7.96 -3.05 0.82
CA TRP A 45 9.37 -3.42 0.79
C TRP A 45 10.12 -2.56 1.79
N VAL A 46 10.85 -3.22 2.69
CA VAL A 46 11.59 -2.56 3.76
C VAL A 46 13.05 -3.01 3.77
N ARG A 47 13.95 -2.14 4.21
CA ARG A 47 15.38 -2.47 4.37
C ARG A 47 15.57 -3.50 5.48
N ARG A 48 14.80 -3.37 6.56
CA ARG A 48 14.82 -4.22 7.75
C ARG A 48 13.40 -4.35 8.28
N HIS A 49 13.02 -5.55 8.70
CA HIS A 49 11.75 -5.76 9.39
C HIS A 49 11.97 -5.59 10.90
N THR A 50 11.33 -4.57 11.47
CA THR A 50 11.44 -4.16 12.88
C THR A 50 10.04 -3.93 13.46
N ALA A 51 9.93 -3.85 14.78
CA ALA A 51 8.67 -3.50 15.44
C ALA A 51 8.18 -2.09 15.07
N GLU A 52 9.09 -1.13 14.84
CA GLU A 52 8.73 0.20 14.36
C GLU A 52 8.06 0.16 12.98
N ILE A 53 8.51 -0.75 12.09
CA ILE A 53 7.87 -0.95 10.79
C ILE A 53 6.48 -1.59 10.96
N ASP A 54 6.31 -2.51 11.90
CA ASP A 54 5.01 -3.09 12.19
C ASP A 54 4.02 -2.01 12.68
N GLU A 55 4.48 -1.12 13.58
CA GLU A 55 3.70 0.04 14.05
C GLU A 55 3.34 1.00 12.91
N ASP A 56 4.31 1.38 12.07
CA ASP A 56 4.07 2.25 10.91
C ASP A 56 3.04 1.66 9.93
N ILE A 57 3.06 0.34 9.74
CA ILE A 57 2.12 -0.37 8.87
C ILE A 57 0.73 -0.41 9.49
N ASP A 58 0.62 -0.71 10.78
CA ASP A 58 -0.67 -0.73 11.49
C ASP A 58 -1.32 0.66 11.46
N ASP A 59 -0.53 1.72 11.67
CA ASP A 59 -0.99 3.10 11.55
C ASP A 59 -1.45 3.42 10.12
N ALA A 60 -0.72 2.97 9.09
CA ALA A 60 -1.06 3.22 7.69
C ALA A 60 -2.35 2.50 7.28
N VAL A 61 -2.54 1.28 7.78
CA VAL A 61 -3.78 0.52 7.58
C VAL A 61 -4.93 1.26 8.26
N GLY A 62 -4.77 1.67 9.52
CA GLY A 62 -5.80 2.40 10.27
C GLY A 62 -6.22 3.72 9.60
N ASP A 63 -5.25 4.50 9.10
CA ASP A 63 -5.53 5.74 8.37
C ASP A 63 -6.26 5.46 7.05
N LEU A 64 -5.88 4.41 6.33
CA LEU A 64 -6.58 4.01 5.11
C LEU A 64 -8.02 3.57 5.40
N GLU A 65 -8.24 2.77 6.44
CA GLU A 65 -9.59 2.37 6.87
C GLU A 65 -10.46 3.59 7.20
N ALA A 66 -9.90 4.56 7.94
CA ALA A 66 -10.59 5.79 8.29
C ALA A 66 -10.98 6.61 7.06
N LEU A 67 -10.10 6.71 6.06
CA LEU A 67 -10.35 7.44 4.82
C LEU A 67 -11.35 6.73 3.88
N LEU A 68 -11.45 5.40 3.94
CA LEU A 68 -12.39 4.61 3.12
C LEU A 68 -13.77 4.42 3.77
N HIS A 69 -13.94 4.81 5.04
CA HIS A 69 -15.22 4.72 5.73
C HIS A 69 -16.36 5.43 4.95
N PRO A 70 -17.57 4.82 4.82
CA PRO A 70 -18.05 3.63 5.52
C PRO A 70 -17.79 2.30 4.80
N GLN A 71 -17.17 2.31 3.63
CA GLN A 71 -16.97 1.11 2.81
C GLN A 71 -15.53 0.66 2.96
N ILE A 72 -15.26 -0.08 4.03
CA ILE A 72 -13.93 -0.53 4.40
C ILE A 72 -13.71 -1.94 3.81
N PRO A 73 -12.94 -2.08 2.71
CA PRO A 73 -12.55 -3.41 2.24
C PRO A 73 -11.59 -4.05 3.25
N LEU A 74 -11.39 -5.37 3.15
CA LEU A 74 -10.33 -6.03 3.92
C LEU A 74 -8.97 -5.50 3.46
N ILE A 75 -8.21 -4.84 4.33
CA ILE A 75 -6.85 -4.40 4.02
C ILE A 75 -5.86 -5.43 4.56
N GLU A 76 -5.08 -6.02 3.67
CA GLU A 76 -4.07 -7.03 3.99
C GLU A 76 -2.67 -6.46 3.75
N PRO A 77 -1.92 -6.13 4.80
CA PRO A 77 -0.53 -5.72 4.65
C PRO A 77 0.37 -6.94 4.42
N ARG A 78 1.41 -6.75 3.61
CA ARG A 78 2.50 -7.72 3.39
C ARG A 78 3.84 -7.02 3.50
N VAL A 79 4.78 -7.64 4.20
CA VAL A 79 6.12 -7.10 4.41
C VAL A 79 7.15 -7.99 3.74
N MET A 80 8.01 -7.38 2.93
CA MET A 80 9.12 -8.03 2.24
C MET A 80 10.41 -7.28 2.58
N VAL A 81 11.45 -8.01 2.96
CA VAL A 81 12.76 -7.41 3.21
C VAL A 81 13.56 -7.34 1.92
N GLY A 82 14.04 -6.16 1.57
CA GLY A 82 14.86 -5.90 0.39
C GLY A 82 14.28 -4.82 -0.52
N VAL A 83 14.55 -4.94 -1.82
CA VAL A 83 14.04 -4.04 -2.86
C VAL A 83 13.12 -4.82 -3.81
N PRO A 84 12.12 -4.18 -4.43
CA PRO A 84 11.37 -4.82 -5.50
C PRO A 84 12.34 -5.10 -6.67
N ASP A 85 12.36 -6.33 -7.16
CA ASP A 85 12.87 -6.62 -8.49
C ASP A 85 11.79 -6.29 -9.55
N GLY A 86 12.18 -6.11 -10.81
CA GLY A 86 11.24 -5.76 -11.90
C GLY A 86 10.16 -6.81 -12.18
N THR A 87 10.18 -7.93 -11.45
CA THR A 87 9.17 -9.01 -11.49
C THR A 87 8.43 -9.16 -10.15
N THR A 88 8.80 -8.39 -9.12
CA THR A 88 8.17 -8.43 -7.80
C THR A 88 6.93 -7.55 -7.86
N GLY A 89 5.87 -8.15 -8.39
CA GLY A 89 4.56 -7.54 -8.44
C GLY A 89 3.54 -8.57 -8.88
N GLN A 90 2.43 -8.70 -8.15
CA GLN A 90 1.29 -9.42 -8.72
C GLN A 90 0.82 -8.68 -9.99
N PRO A 91 0.19 -9.36 -10.98
CA PRO A 91 -0.24 -8.74 -12.24
C PRO A 91 -1.14 -7.49 -12.11
N HIS A 92 -1.62 -7.20 -10.90
CA HIS A 92 -2.53 -6.10 -10.57
C HIS A 92 -1.97 -5.15 -9.50
N GLU A 93 -0.73 -5.34 -9.05
CA GLU A 93 -0.08 -4.42 -8.11
C GLU A 93 0.39 -3.15 -8.84
N ARG A 94 0.08 -2.00 -8.25
CA ARG A 94 0.53 -0.69 -8.69
C ARG A 94 1.49 -0.13 -7.67
N MET A 95 2.70 0.20 -8.12
CA MET A 95 3.68 0.87 -7.28
C MET A 95 3.19 2.30 -6.98
N ILE A 96 2.97 2.62 -5.70
CA ILE A 96 2.50 3.93 -5.24
C ILE A 96 3.61 4.74 -4.56
N TYR A 97 4.67 4.05 -4.09
CA TYR A 97 5.86 4.67 -3.54
C TYR A 97 7.10 3.87 -3.93
N TRP A 98 8.17 4.56 -4.33
CA TRP A 98 9.50 3.97 -4.46
C TRP A 98 10.54 5.03 -4.08
N ALA A 99 11.25 4.79 -2.98
CA ALA A 99 12.39 5.58 -2.56
C ALA A 99 13.46 5.57 -3.66
N LYS A 100 13.92 6.75 -4.06
CA LYS A 100 15.11 6.82 -4.92
C LYS A 100 16.31 6.27 -4.13
N PRO A 101 17.20 5.51 -4.79
CA PRO A 101 18.41 4.99 -4.16
C PRO A 101 19.34 6.12 -3.69
#